data_AF-A0A4Q6XRN9-F1
#
_entry.id   AF-A0A4Q6XRN9-F1
#
_cell.length_a   1.000
_cell.length_b   1.000
_cell.length_c   1.000
_cell.angle_alpha   90.00
_cell.angle_beta   90.00
_cell.angle_gamma   90.00
#
_symmetry.space_group_name_H-M   'P 1'
#
loop_
_entity.id
_entity.type
_entity.pdbx_description
1 polymer ?
#
loop_
_entity_poly.entity_id
_entity_poly.type
_entity_poly.pdbx_seq_one_letter_code
_entity_poly.pdbx_strand_id
1 'polypeptide(L)'
;MSTASDIDISGVRNVKSKIDSRKFRDVLSAYPTGVCVVAAQSHDGRKHAMAVGSFSSISLDPPLVGFCPAKTSSSAASQTEDAGSLASLSRI
;
A
#
# COMPACT_ATOMS: atom_id res chain seq x y z
N MET A 1 5.29 12.96 -49.59
CA MET A 1 4.19 12.40 -48.80
C MET A 1 4.60 10.99 -48.38
N SER A 2 5.08 10.82 -47.14
CA SER A 2 5.45 9.51 -46.59
C SER A 2 4.23 8.91 -45.92
N THR A 3 3.79 7.73 -46.37
CA THR A 3 2.61 7.02 -45.86
C THR A 3 2.93 6.33 -44.52
N ALA A 4 1.97 6.39 -43.59
CA ALA A 4 2.07 5.95 -42.20
C ALA A 4 2.03 4.41 -42.01
N SER A 5 2.82 3.66 -42.77
CA SER A 5 2.76 2.19 -42.83
C SER A 5 3.91 1.45 -42.12
N ASP A 6 4.93 2.14 -41.58
CA ASP A 6 6.12 1.48 -40.99
C ASP A 6 6.21 1.56 -39.45
N ILE A 7 5.11 1.83 -38.75
CA ILE A 7 5.10 1.75 -37.28
C ILE A 7 4.93 0.29 -36.87
N ASP A 8 6.07 -0.40 -36.80
CA ASP A 8 6.18 -1.73 -36.21
C ASP A 8 5.91 -1.67 -34.69
N ILE A 9 4.70 -2.07 -34.30
CA ILE A 9 4.26 -2.19 -32.89
C ILE A 9 4.65 -3.54 -32.27
N SER A 10 5.29 -4.44 -33.01
CA SER A 10 5.67 -5.78 -32.51
C SER A 10 6.67 -5.73 -31.33
N GLY A 11 7.33 -4.58 -31.11
CA GLY A 11 8.23 -4.33 -29.97
C GLY A 11 7.56 -3.79 -28.70
N VAL A 12 6.24 -3.56 -28.68
CA VAL A 12 5.57 -2.97 -27.51
C VAL A 12 5.36 -4.03 -26.41
N ARG A 13 6.40 -4.12 -25.58
CA ARG A 13 6.39 -4.34 -24.12
C ARG A 13 6.05 -5.73 -23.59
N ASN A 14 7.11 -6.51 -23.34
CA ASN A 14 7.24 -7.20 -22.05
C ASN A 14 8.52 -6.73 -21.33
N VAL A 15 8.46 -5.52 -20.78
CA VAL A 15 9.55 -4.98 -19.96
C VAL A 15 9.42 -5.56 -18.56
N LYS A 16 9.96 -6.76 -18.33
CA LYS A 16 10.23 -7.25 -16.98
C LYS A 16 11.51 -6.59 -16.46
N SER A 17 11.51 -5.26 -16.33
CA SER A 17 12.63 -4.56 -15.72
C SER A 17 12.72 -4.93 -14.25
N LYS A 18 13.88 -5.44 -13.81
CA LYS A 18 14.16 -5.61 -12.39
C LYS A 18 14.33 -4.20 -11.79
N ILE A 19 13.31 -3.74 -11.08
CA ILE A 19 13.39 -2.52 -10.29
C ILE A 19 14.38 -2.76 -9.15
N ASP A 20 15.38 -1.89 -9.00
CA ASP A 20 16.28 -1.89 -7.85
C ASP A 20 15.51 -1.45 -6.59
N SER A 21 15.42 -2.33 -5.60
CA SER A 21 14.64 -2.09 -4.38
C SER A 21 15.14 -0.90 -3.55
N ARG A 22 16.44 -0.62 -3.55
CA ARG A 22 17.01 0.54 -2.84
C ARG A 22 16.63 1.81 -3.57
N LYS A 23 16.88 1.87 -4.88
CA LYS A 23 16.52 3.03 -5.71
C LYS A 23 15.01 3.32 -5.67
N PHE A 24 14.18 2.29 -5.69
CA PHE A 24 12.73 2.42 -5.55
C PHE A 24 12.33 3.02 -4.21
N ARG A 25 12.92 2.55 -3.10
CA ARG A 25 12.68 3.11 -1.77
C ARG A 25 13.16 4.55 -1.66
N ASP A 26 14.30 4.89 -2.26
CA ASP A 26 14.84 6.25 -2.21
C ASP A 26 13.90 7.23 -2.92
N VAL A 27 13.36 6.82 -4.09
CA VAL A 27 12.34 7.61 -4.81
C VAL A 27 11.06 7.75 -4.00
N LEU A 28 10.56 6.67 -3.39
CA LEU A 28 9.33 6.73 -2.58
C LEU A 28 9.51 7.53 -1.28
N SER A 29 10.72 7.61 -0.73
CA SER A 29 11.00 8.38 0.50
C SER A 29 10.84 9.89 0.28
N ALA A 30 10.90 10.36 -0.98
CA ALA A 30 10.64 11.75 -1.34
C ALA A 30 9.15 12.09 -1.44
N TYR A 31 8.25 11.08 -1.38
CA TYR A 31 6.81 11.31 -1.36
C TYR A 31 6.33 11.44 0.09
N PRO A 32 6.00 12.65 0.58
CA PRO A 32 5.63 12.84 1.97
C PRO A 32 4.29 12.15 2.25
N THR A 33 4.30 11.17 3.15
CA THR A 33 3.09 10.58 3.71
C THR A 33 2.98 10.88 5.20
N GLY A 34 1.75 10.90 5.70
CA GLY A 34 1.53 10.84 7.14
C GLY A 34 1.88 9.45 7.68
N VAL A 35 2.24 9.38 8.96
CA VAL A 35 2.35 8.09 9.68
C VAL A 35 1.06 7.88 10.48
N CYS A 36 0.50 6.68 10.34
CA CYS A 36 -0.69 6.25 11.05
C CYS A 36 -0.38 4.96 11.82
N VAL A 37 -0.86 4.82 13.05
CA VAL A 37 -0.89 3.53 13.73
C VAL A 37 -2.24 2.88 13.48
N VAL A 38 -2.25 1.70 12.88
CA VAL A 38 -3.44 0.84 12.79
C VAL A 38 -3.40 -0.12 13.97
N ALA A 39 -4.46 -0.12 14.78
CA ALA A 39 -4.61 -1.02 15.92
C ALA A 39 -5.88 -1.87 15.82
N ALA A 40 -5.79 -3.12 16.27
CA ALA A 40 -6.92 -4.02 16.44
C ALA A 40 -6.80 -4.79 17.76
N GLN A 41 -7.93 -5.33 18.20
CA GLN A 41 -7.99 -6.24 19.34
C GLN A 41 -8.67 -7.52 18.87
N SER A 42 -8.04 -8.65 19.15
CA SER A 42 -8.59 -9.98 18.86
C SER A 42 -9.70 -10.35 19.84
N HIS A 43 -10.52 -11.34 19.48
CA HIS A 43 -11.59 -11.81 20.36
C HIS A 43 -11.06 -12.32 21.73
N ASP A 44 -9.85 -12.88 21.78
CA ASP A 44 -9.19 -13.32 23.04
C ASP A 44 -8.60 -12.15 23.86
N GLY A 45 -8.82 -10.90 23.42
CA GLY A 45 -8.42 -9.69 24.11
C GLY A 45 -6.99 -9.22 23.82
N ARG A 46 -6.22 -9.93 22.99
CA ARG A 46 -4.85 -9.53 22.61
C ARG A 46 -4.89 -8.29 21.72
N LYS A 47 -3.96 -7.37 21.96
CA LYS A 47 -3.87 -6.10 21.23
C LYS A 47 -2.76 -6.17 20.20
N HIS A 48 -3.06 -5.74 18.99
CA HIS A 48 -2.12 -5.66 17.88
C HIS A 48 -2.08 -4.23 17.34
N ALA A 49 -0.89 -3.75 17.02
CA ALA A 49 -0.71 -2.43 16.42
C ALA A 49 0.43 -2.45 15.41
N MET A 50 0.30 -1.65 14.35
CA MET A 50 1.32 -1.49 13.32
C MET A 50 1.35 -0.05 12.82
N ALA A 51 2.55 0.53 12.76
CA ALA A 51 2.75 1.80 12.08
C ALA A 51 2.74 1.58 10.56
N VAL A 52 1.96 2.38 9.85
CA VAL A 52 1.84 2.37 8.39
C VAL A 52 2.01 3.77 7.84
N GLY A 53 2.77 3.87 6.74
CA GLY A 53 2.87 5.09 5.92
C GLY A 53 2.02 5.03 4.64
N SER A 54 1.19 3.98 4.49
CA SER A 54 0.39 3.68 3.29
C SER A 54 -1.11 3.88 3.49
N PHE A 55 -1.51 4.62 4.54
CA PHE A 55 -2.92 4.86 4.86
C PHE A 55 -3.55 5.87 3.92
N SER A 56 -4.67 5.50 3.28
CA SER A 56 -5.39 6.34 2.33
C SER A 56 -6.91 6.15 2.43
N SER A 57 -7.66 7.23 2.22
CA SER A 57 -9.13 7.18 2.06
C SER A 57 -9.48 6.62 0.68
N ILE A 58 -10.41 5.67 0.62
CA ILE A 58 -10.87 5.01 -0.62
C ILE A 58 -12.25 5.52 -1.01
N SER A 59 -13.17 5.66 -0.05
CA SER A 59 -14.54 6.10 -0.31
C SER A 59 -15.12 6.84 0.90
N LEU A 60 -16.04 7.76 0.66
CA LEU A 60 -16.80 8.48 1.68
C LEU A 60 -18.18 7.85 1.92
N ASP A 61 -18.76 7.24 0.89
CA ASP A 61 -20.03 6.51 0.98
C ASP A 61 -19.94 5.21 0.16
N PRO A 62 -19.83 4.03 0.80
CA PRO A 62 -19.60 3.84 2.23
C PRO A 62 -18.21 4.36 2.66
N PRO A 63 -18.00 4.74 3.93
CA PRO A 63 -16.70 5.22 4.40
C PRO A 63 -15.68 4.08 4.41
N LEU A 64 -14.71 4.14 3.49
CA LEU A 64 -13.69 3.12 3.30
C LEU A 64 -12.29 3.74 3.35
N VAL A 65 -11.38 3.04 4.04
CA VAL A 65 -9.95 3.35 4.10
C VAL A 65 -9.14 2.12 3.75
N GLY A 66 -7.92 2.31 3.23
CA GLY A 66 -7.01 1.23 2.89
C GLY A 66 -5.59 1.48 3.35
N PHE A 67 -4.86 0.41 3.57
CA PHE A 67 -3.42 0.43 3.83
C PHE A 67 -2.78 -0.87 3.34
N CYS A 68 -1.48 -0.82 3.07
CA CYS A 68 -0.72 -1.94 2.52
C CYS A 68 0.30 -2.47 3.55
N PRO A 69 -0.04 -3.50 4.35
CA PRO A 69 0.93 -4.14 5.23
C PRO A 69 1.97 -4.94 4.44
N ALA A 70 3.19 -5.03 4.97
CA ALA A 70 4.17 -5.98 4.45
C ALA A 70 3.68 -7.41 4.70
N LYS A 71 3.84 -8.31 3.72
CA LYS A 71 3.51 -9.74 3.86
C LYS A 71 4.28 -10.44 5.00
N THR A 72 5.42 -9.87 5.38
CA THR A 72 6.27 -10.33 6.49
C THR A 72 5.83 -9.79 7.85
N SER A 73 4.79 -8.96 7.92
CA SER A 73 4.30 -8.39 9.17
C SER A 73 3.49 -9.42 9.96
N SER A 74 4.01 -9.83 11.11
CA SER A 74 3.30 -10.72 12.04
C SER A 74 2.05 -10.07 12.64
N SER A 75 2.03 -8.74 12.80
CA SER A 75 0.88 -7.99 13.29
C SER A 75 -0.21 -7.82 12.24
N ALA A 76 0.10 -7.88 10.95
CA ALA A 76 -0.90 -7.74 9.90
C ALA A 76 -1.74 -9.01 9.71
N ALA A 77 -1.12 -10.19 9.90
CA ALA A 77 -1.80 -11.47 9.78
C ALA A 77 -2.90 -11.65 10.84
N SER A 78 -2.64 -11.25 12.10
CA SER A 78 -3.66 -11.31 13.15
C SER A 78 -4.76 -10.26 12.97
N GLN A 79 -4.43 -9.08 12.43
CA GLN A 79 -5.41 -8.02 12.19
C GLN A 79 -6.43 -8.34 11.10
N THR A 80 -6.07 -9.13 10.08
CA THR A 80 -7.00 -9.50 8.99
C THR A 80 -8.04 -10.52 9.42
N GLU A 81 -7.77 -11.31 10.47
CA GLU A 81 -8.71 -12.31 11.01
C GLU A 81 -9.72 -11.67 11.98
N ASP A 82 -9.31 -10.61 12.70
CA ASP A 82 -10.09 -9.93 13.74
C ASP A 82 -10.67 -8.57 13.30
N ALA A 83 -10.80 -8.32 11.99
CA ALA A 83 -11.11 -7.00 11.41
C ALA A 83 -12.54 -6.49 11.71
N GLY A 84 -12.81 -6.13 12.97
CA GLY A 84 -14.05 -5.48 13.42
C GLY A 84 -13.88 -4.00 13.82
N SER A 85 -12.66 -3.54 14.07
CA SER A 85 -12.41 -2.13 14.39
C SER A 85 -10.94 -1.76 14.14
N LEU A 86 -10.69 -0.75 13.30
CA LEU A 86 -9.37 -0.21 13.03
C LEU A 86 -9.32 1.22 13.55
N ALA A 87 -8.53 1.47 14.59
CA ALA A 87 -8.26 2.82 15.06
C ALA A 87 -7.01 3.35 14.37
N SER A 88 -7.13 4.44 13.60
CA SER A 88 -6.00 5.23 13.10
C SER A 88 -5.72 6.38 14.06
N LEU A 89 -4.63 6.29 14.83
CA LEU A 89 -4.12 7.43 15.59
C LEU A 89 -3.16 8.21 14.69
N SER A 90 -3.68 9.15 13.89
CA SER A 90 -2.85 10.20 13.29
C SER A 90 -2.84 11.40 14.24
N ARG A 91 -1.79 11.54 15.04
CA ARG A 91 -1.45 12.87 15.58
C ARG A 91 -0.41 13.47 14.64
N ILE A 92 -0.79 14.57 14.00
CA ILE A 92 0.11 15.51 13.32
C ILE A 92 1.03 16.11 14.38
#